data_AF-A0A960ZPB7-F1
#
_entry.id   AF-A0A960ZPB7-F1
#
_cell.length_a   1.000
_cell.length_b   1.000
_cell.length_c   1.000
_cell.angle_alpha   90.00
_cell.angle_beta   90.00
_cell.angle_gamma   90.00
#
_symmetry.space_group_name_H-M   'P 1'
#
loop_
_entity.id
_entity.type
_entity.pdbx_description
1 polymer ?
#
loop_
_entity_poly.entity_id
_entity_poly.type
_entity_poly.pdbx_seq_one_letter_code
_entity_poly.pdbx_strand_id
1 'polypeptide(L)'
;MIRAIFFTAFVFTFVGCKKDQPTADSGPKTPLSKPKIEVREDGLAYEVGATTPFTGSVKKLDAKGQLLFERPFTAGKRNGVERRFTPGNPPVRELEITWKDGEKVLHIDYWPNGQKKREGPMRNGVLFGLVQKWYEDGALRFRATYDENFQWHGHAYDRDDDRNLMWNAEFNHGKYISGHHPADFVPKP
;
A
#
# COMPACT_ATOMS: atom_id res chain seq x y z
N MET A 1 -84.67 36.30 -18.01
CA MET A 1 -83.71 36.69 -19.06
C MET A 1 -82.78 35.52 -19.34
N ILE A 2 -82.81 35.01 -20.59
CA ILE A 2 -81.74 34.45 -21.45
C ILE A 2 -80.36 34.25 -20.73
N ARG A 3 -79.69 33.09 -20.73
CA ARG A 3 -79.15 32.33 -21.88
C ARG A 3 -78.74 30.90 -21.51
N ALA A 4 -79.02 29.97 -22.42
CA ALA A 4 -78.37 28.68 -22.53
C ALA A 4 -76.97 28.83 -23.13
N ILE A 5 -75.99 28.04 -22.65
CA ILE A 5 -74.78 27.69 -23.40
C ILE A 5 -74.45 26.22 -23.09
N PHE A 6 -74.47 25.41 -24.14
CA PHE A 6 -73.93 24.05 -24.20
C PHE A 6 -72.41 24.10 -24.04
N PHE A 7 -71.83 23.20 -23.25
CA PHE A 7 -70.42 22.85 -23.41
C PHE A 7 -70.23 21.33 -23.41
N THR A 8 -69.55 20.94 -24.47
CA THR A 8 -69.19 19.63 -25.00
C THR A 8 -68.34 18.80 -24.05
N ALA A 9 -68.55 17.48 -24.12
CA ALA A 9 -67.69 16.47 -23.53
C ALA A 9 -66.26 16.54 -24.10
N PHE A 10 -65.27 16.44 -23.23
CA PHE A 10 -63.91 16.05 -23.60
C PHE A 10 -63.41 15.04 -22.57
N VAL A 11 -63.50 13.77 -22.94
CA VAL A 11 -62.87 12.66 -22.22
C VAL A 11 -61.37 12.73 -22.51
N PHE A 12 -60.59 13.27 -21.56
CA PHE A 12 -59.14 13.16 -21.60
C PHE A 12 -58.74 11.79 -21.04
N THR A 13 -58.36 10.88 -21.94
CA THR A 13 -57.60 9.68 -21.58
C THR A 13 -56.18 10.10 -21.21
N PHE A 14 -55.88 10.18 -19.92
CA PHE A 14 -54.49 10.23 -19.47
C PHE A 14 -53.85 8.84 -19.63
N VAL A 15 -53.26 8.61 -20.80
CA VAL A 15 -52.12 7.69 -20.93
C VAL A 15 -50.90 8.47 -20.43
N GLY A 16 -50.45 8.15 -19.23
CA GLY A 16 -49.26 8.75 -18.61
C GLY A 16 -48.40 7.67 -17.97
N CYS A 17 -47.26 7.42 -18.60
CA CYS A 17 -46.27 6.39 -18.25
C CYS A 17 -45.94 6.34 -16.76
N LYS A 18 -46.02 5.14 -16.18
CA LYS A 18 -45.32 4.83 -14.92
C LYS A 18 -43.82 5.02 -15.15
N LYS A 19 -43.19 5.83 -14.29
CA LYS A 19 -41.74 5.93 -14.20
C LYS A 19 -41.21 4.59 -13.70
N ASP A 20 -40.49 3.87 -14.55
CA ASP A 20 -39.72 2.73 -14.12
C ASP A 20 -38.55 3.23 -13.26
N GLN A 21 -38.67 2.98 -11.97
CA GLN A 21 -37.56 3.13 -11.02
C GLN A 21 -36.67 1.89 -11.19
N PRO A 22 -35.34 2.04 -11.34
CA PRO A 22 -34.46 0.88 -11.43
C PRO A 22 -34.51 0.16 -10.07
N THR A 23 -35.16 -1.00 -10.06
CA THR A 23 -35.13 -1.93 -8.94
C THR A 23 -33.70 -2.42 -8.79
N ALA A 24 -33.05 -2.02 -7.68
CA ALA A 24 -31.83 -2.66 -7.22
C ALA A 24 -32.16 -4.13 -6.96
N ASP A 25 -31.70 -4.99 -7.87
CA ASP A 25 -31.74 -6.43 -7.74
C ASP A 25 -30.83 -6.83 -6.56
N SER A 26 -31.42 -6.99 -5.38
CA SER A 26 -30.78 -7.66 -4.24
C SER A 26 -30.90 -9.17 -4.40
N GLY A 27 -30.30 -9.69 -5.47
CA GLY A 27 -30.02 -11.11 -5.61
C GLY A 27 -29.09 -11.59 -4.49
N PRO A 28 -29.15 -12.89 -4.13
CA PRO A 28 -28.32 -13.45 -3.07
C PRO A 28 -26.84 -13.21 -3.40
N LYS A 29 -26.16 -12.44 -2.55
CA LYS A 29 -24.71 -12.21 -2.63
C LYS A 29 -24.03 -13.58 -2.62
N THR A 30 -23.63 -14.03 -3.79
CA THR A 30 -22.80 -15.22 -3.99
C THR A 30 -21.62 -15.10 -3.01
N PRO A 31 -21.27 -16.15 -2.25
CA PRO A 31 -20.15 -16.07 -1.32
C PRO A 31 -18.93 -15.60 -2.10
N LEU A 32 -18.30 -14.49 -1.65
CA LEU A 32 -17.20 -13.80 -2.33
C LEU A 32 -16.29 -14.80 -3.05
N SER A 33 -16.49 -14.99 -4.35
CA SER A 33 -15.50 -15.67 -5.17
C SER A 33 -14.31 -14.74 -5.16
N LYS A 34 -13.22 -15.16 -4.51
CA LYS A 34 -11.96 -14.39 -4.49
C LYS A 34 -11.69 -13.92 -5.92
N PRO A 35 -11.59 -12.61 -6.18
CA PRO A 35 -11.51 -12.12 -7.55
C PRO A 35 -10.26 -12.74 -8.17
N LYS A 36 -10.45 -13.43 -9.29
CA LYS A 36 -9.33 -13.98 -10.04
C LYS A 36 -8.73 -12.82 -10.83
N ILE A 37 -7.65 -12.27 -10.30
CA ILE A 37 -6.96 -11.13 -10.91
C ILE A 37 -5.87 -11.63 -11.86
N GLU A 38 -5.85 -11.11 -13.07
CA GLU A 38 -4.81 -11.30 -14.08
C GLU A 38 -4.17 -9.95 -14.42
N VAL A 39 -2.88 -9.95 -14.78
CA VAL A 39 -2.24 -8.79 -15.39
C VAL A 39 -2.23 -9.01 -16.89
N ARG A 40 -2.76 -8.06 -17.65
CA ARG A 40 -2.84 -8.14 -19.11
C ARG A 40 -1.63 -7.48 -19.79
N GLU A 41 -1.60 -7.52 -21.12
CA GLU A 41 -0.51 -6.99 -21.94
C GLU A 41 -0.23 -5.49 -21.73
N ASP A 42 -1.25 -4.73 -21.31
CA ASP A 42 -1.13 -3.31 -20.95
C ASP A 42 -0.46 -3.06 -19.58
N GLY A 43 -0.13 -4.13 -18.85
CA GLY A 43 0.47 -4.06 -17.52
C GLY A 43 -0.51 -3.72 -16.39
N LEU A 44 -1.82 -3.64 -16.68
CA LEU A 44 -2.86 -3.37 -15.69
C LEU A 44 -3.49 -4.68 -15.19
N ALA A 45 -3.90 -4.67 -13.92
CA ALA A 45 -4.63 -5.75 -13.30
C ALA A 45 -6.13 -5.68 -13.65
N TYR A 46 -6.71 -6.82 -14.01
CA TYR A 46 -8.13 -7.00 -14.31
C TYR A 46 -8.69 -8.19 -13.56
N GLU A 47 -9.97 -8.17 -13.25
CA GLU A 47 -10.69 -9.40 -12.97
C GLU A 47 -10.90 -10.18 -14.28
N VAL A 48 -10.76 -11.50 -14.26
CA VAL A 48 -10.91 -12.34 -15.46
C VAL A 48 -12.27 -12.07 -16.12
N GLY A 49 -12.26 -11.70 -17.40
CA GLY A 49 -13.45 -11.34 -18.18
C GLY A 49 -13.90 -9.88 -18.07
N ALA A 50 -13.32 -9.08 -17.16
CA ALA A 50 -13.67 -7.65 -17.04
C ALA A 50 -13.09 -6.83 -18.21
N THR A 51 -13.79 -5.77 -18.60
CA THR A 51 -13.33 -4.82 -19.63
C THR A 51 -12.65 -3.58 -19.04
N THR A 52 -12.83 -3.32 -17.74
CA THR A 52 -12.24 -2.18 -17.04
C THR A 52 -11.19 -2.64 -16.01
N PRO A 53 -10.11 -1.85 -15.80
CA PRO A 53 -9.07 -2.20 -14.83
C PRO A 53 -9.60 -2.36 -13.40
N PHE A 54 -9.06 -3.33 -12.67
CA PHE A 54 -9.48 -3.68 -11.32
C PHE A 54 -9.23 -2.55 -10.32
N THR A 55 -10.23 -2.25 -9.51
CA THR A 55 -10.12 -1.37 -8.34
C THR A 55 -10.67 -2.11 -7.12
N GLY A 56 -9.85 -2.23 -6.09
CA GLY A 56 -10.17 -3.03 -4.90
C GLY A 56 -8.92 -3.68 -4.31
N SER A 57 -9.12 -4.66 -3.44
CA SER A 57 -8.02 -5.37 -2.77
C SER A 57 -8.02 -6.86 -3.10
N VAL A 58 -6.85 -7.41 -3.41
CA VAL A 58 -6.61 -8.86 -3.39
C VAL A 58 -6.25 -9.27 -1.97
N LYS A 59 -6.98 -10.25 -1.40
CA LYS A 59 -6.78 -10.74 -0.04
C LYS A 59 -6.46 -12.23 -0.01
N LYS A 60 -5.52 -12.63 0.84
CA LYS A 60 -5.27 -14.04 1.20
C LYS A 60 -5.63 -14.23 2.67
N LEU A 61 -6.51 -15.21 2.91
CA LEU A 61 -6.88 -15.66 4.24
C LEU A 61 -6.28 -17.06 4.46
N ASP A 62 -5.96 -17.40 5.70
CA ASP A 62 -5.61 -18.76 6.10
C ASP A 62 -6.86 -19.65 6.22
N ALA A 63 -6.69 -20.91 6.65
CA ALA A 63 -7.78 -21.87 6.83
C ALA A 63 -8.77 -21.48 7.94
N LYS A 64 -8.37 -20.61 8.87
CA LYS A 64 -9.18 -20.10 9.98
C LYS A 64 -9.85 -18.76 9.64
N GLY A 65 -9.64 -18.24 8.43
CA GLY A 65 -10.18 -16.96 7.98
C GLY A 65 -9.35 -15.74 8.40
N GLN A 66 -8.15 -15.92 8.93
CA GLN A 66 -7.25 -14.84 9.33
C GLN A 66 -6.53 -14.24 8.12
N LEU A 67 -6.39 -12.91 8.09
CA LEU A 67 -5.71 -12.19 7.01
C LEU A 67 -4.20 -12.45 7.03
N LEU A 68 -3.70 -13.09 5.96
CA LEU A 68 -2.26 -13.27 5.71
C LEU A 68 -1.69 -12.15 4.84
N PHE A 69 -2.52 -11.60 3.94
CA PHE A 69 -2.08 -10.62 2.97
C PHE A 69 -3.26 -9.80 2.43
N GLU A 70 -3.03 -8.50 2.27
CA GLU A 70 -3.89 -7.60 1.50
C GLU A 70 -3.05 -6.73 0.58
N ARG A 71 -3.47 -6.62 -0.68
CA ARG A 71 -2.84 -5.74 -1.67
C ARG A 71 -3.89 -4.92 -2.42
N PRO A 72 -3.86 -3.59 -2.25
CA PRO A 72 -4.81 -2.69 -2.90
C PRO A 72 -4.39 -2.33 -4.33
N PHE A 73 -5.38 -2.11 -5.17
CA PHE A 73 -5.28 -1.67 -6.56
C PHE A 73 -6.24 -0.52 -6.83
N THR A 74 -5.81 0.40 -7.69
CA THR A 74 -6.63 1.48 -8.26
C THR A 74 -6.37 1.51 -9.76
N ALA A 75 -7.43 1.43 -10.56
CA ALA A 75 -7.33 1.41 -12.02
C ALA A 75 -6.28 0.40 -12.54
N GLY A 76 -6.27 -0.80 -11.98
CA GLY A 76 -5.38 -1.90 -12.36
C GLY A 76 -3.94 -1.78 -11.85
N LYS A 77 -3.53 -0.65 -11.27
CA LYS A 77 -2.20 -0.48 -10.68
C LYS A 77 -2.23 -0.71 -9.18
N ARG A 78 -1.16 -1.27 -8.62
CA ARG A 78 -0.98 -1.32 -7.16
C ARG A 78 -0.95 0.10 -6.62
N ASN A 79 -1.82 0.39 -5.66
CA ASN A 79 -1.93 1.74 -5.11
C ASN A 79 -2.51 1.69 -3.69
N GLY A 80 -1.80 2.28 -2.73
CA GLY A 80 -2.09 2.17 -1.30
C GLY A 80 -1.13 1.22 -0.56
N VAL A 81 -1.49 0.83 0.66
CA VAL A 81 -0.61 0.05 1.55
C VAL A 81 -0.90 -1.45 1.42
N GLU A 82 0.06 -2.18 0.88
CA GLU A 82 0.13 -3.65 0.95
C GLU A 82 0.55 -4.08 2.36
N ARG A 83 -0.13 -5.07 2.93
CA ARG A 83 0.16 -5.60 4.27
C ARG A 83 0.31 -7.10 4.24
N ARG A 84 1.29 -7.64 4.98
CA ARG A 84 1.45 -9.08 5.23
C ARG A 84 1.55 -9.37 6.71
N PHE A 85 1.04 -10.52 7.09
CA PHE A 85 1.00 -10.98 8.47
C PHE A 85 1.52 -12.41 8.56
N THR A 86 2.16 -12.72 9.68
CA THR A 86 2.58 -14.07 10.03
C THR A 86 1.35 -14.98 10.09
N PRO A 87 1.47 -16.27 9.71
CA PRO A 87 0.51 -17.27 10.18
C PRO A 87 0.68 -17.44 11.69
N GLY A 88 -0.40 -17.34 12.47
CA GLY A 88 -0.29 -17.49 13.92
C GLY A 88 -1.52 -17.03 14.70
N ASN A 89 -1.45 -17.12 16.02
CA ASN A 89 -2.50 -16.59 16.90
C ASN A 89 -1.87 -15.94 18.15
N PRO A 90 -1.83 -14.60 18.24
CA PRO A 90 -2.33 -13.62 17.27
C PRO A 90 -1.44 -13.55 16.02
N PRO A 91 -1.97 -13.06 14.88
CA PRO A 91 -1.13 -12.75 13.72
C PRO A 91 -0.30 -11.51 14.04
N VAL A 92 0.95 -11.51 13.60
CA VAL A 92 1.85 -10.36 13.74
C VAL A 92 2.08 -9.78 12.36
N ARG A 93 2.06 -8.45 12.27
CA ARG A 93 2.41 -7.77 11.02
C ARG A 93 3.87 -8.06 10.69
N GLU A 94 4.15 -8.51 9.47
CA GLU A 94 5.51 -8.81 9.01
C GLU A 94 6.06 -7.68 8.12
N LEU A 95 5.18 -7.10 7.31
CA LEU A 95 5.57 -6.21 6.21
C LEU A 95 4.46 -5.21 5.90
N GLU A 96 4.85 -3.96 5.65
CA GLU A 96 4.07 -3.00 4.89
C GLU A 96 4.86 -2.47 3.70
N ILE A 97 4.21 -2.38 2.54
CA ILE A 97 4.74 -1.70 1.36
C ILE A 97 3.72 -0.67 0.90
N THR A 98 4.11 0.59 0.86
CA THR A 98 3.28 1.63 0.23
C THR A 98 3.56 1.66 -1.26
N TRP A 99 2.49 1.53 -2.04
CA TRP A 99 2.49 1.63 -3.48
C TRP A 99 1.85 2.95 -3.91
N LYS A 100 2.44 3.60 -4.91
CA LYS A 100 1.86 4.74 -5.61
C LYS A 100 1.94 4.46 -7.10
N ASP A 101 0.78 4.35 -7.75
CA ASP A 101 0.67 4.16 -9.20
C ASP A 101 1.52 3.01 -9.77
N GLY A 102 1.61 1.90 -9.03
CA GLY A 102 2.37 0.71 -9.41
C GLY A 102 3.81 0.65 -8.89
N GLU A 103 4.32 1.74 -8.30
CA GLU A 103 5.69 1.83 -7.79
C GLU A 103 5.74 1.73 -6.27
N LYS A 104 6.77 1.07 -5.73
CA LYS A 104 7.00 1.04 -4.28
C LYS A 104 7.64 2.35 -3.85
N VAL A 105 7.08 2.99 -2.83
CA VAL A 105 7.58 4.27 -2.30
C VAL A 105 8.02 4.21 -0.84
N LEU A 106 7.53 3.24 -0.07
CA LEU A 106 7.93 3.01 1.33
C LEU A 106 7.90 1.52 1.63
N HIS A 107 8.89 1.06 2.40
CA HIS A 107 8.98 -0.30 2.91
C HIS A 107 9.14 -0.27 4.43
N ILE A 108 8.37 -1.11 5.13
CA ILE A 108 8.51 -1.33 6.57
C ILE A 108 8.50 -2.83 6.84
N ASP A 109 9.58 -3.34 7.45
CA ASP A 109 9.62 -4.69 8.03
C ASP A 109 9.40 -4.62 9.52
N TYR A 110 8.85 -5.69 10.10
CA TYR A 110 8.58 -5.81 11.53
C TYR A 110 9.27 -7.03 12.13
N TRP A 111 9.59 -6.94 13.42
CA TRP A 111 10.02 -8.07 14.23
C TRP A 111 8.81 -8.93 14.66
N PRO A 112 9.02 -10.20 15.07
CA PRO A 112 7.94 -11.07 15.56
C PRO A 112 7.19 -10.52 16.78
N ASN A 113 7.76 -9.57 17.52
CA ASN A 113 7.07 -8.87 18.60
C ASN A 113 6.21 -7.68 18.15
N GLY A 114 6.12 -7.43 16.84
CA GLY A 114 5.34 -6.35 16.23
C GLY A 114 6.04 -4.99 16.17
N GLN A 115 7.25 -4.87 16.70
CA GLN A 115 8.03 -3.63 16.60
C GLN A 115 8.65 -3.48 15.20
N LYS A 116 8.94 -2.24 14.78
CA LYS A 116 9.59 -2.01 13.49
C LYS A 116 10.99 -2.60 13.52
N LYS A 117 11.34 -3.35 12.48
CA LYS A 117 12.68 -3.87 12.23
C LYS A 117 13.48 -2.95 11.34
N ARG A 118 12.83 -2.43 10.30
CA ARG A 118 13.44 -1.54 9.32
C ARG A 118 12.38 -0.72 8.64
N GLU A 119 12.70 0.53 8.32
CA GLU A 119 11.90 1.31 7.39
C GLU A 119 12.78 2.20 6.51
N GLY A 120 12.26 2.53 5.34
CA GLY A 120 12.85 3.55 4.48
C GLY A 120 12.09 3.68 3.17
N PRO A 121 12.20 4.84 2.51
CA PRO A 121 11.56 5.05 1.23
C PRO A 121 12.25 4.20 0.16
N MET A 122 11.53 3.88 -0.91
CA MET A 122 12.01 3.02 -2.00
C MET A 122 12.08 3.79 -3.31
N ARG A 123 13.14 3.55 -4.09
CA ARG A 123 13.31 4.02 -5.46
C ARG A 123 13.94 2.89 -6.26
N ASN A 124 13.39 2.57 -7.44
CA ASN A 124 13.90 1.48 -8.30
C ASN A 124 14.08 0.12 -7.58
N GLY A 125 13.22 -0.18 -6.61
CA GLY A 125 13.25 -1.45 -5.87
C GLY A 125 14.29 -1.52 -4.75
N VAL A 126 15.06 -0.46 -4.50
CA VAL A 126 16.04 -0.37 -3.42
C VAL A 126 15.67 0.74 -2.44
N LEU A 127 16.14 0.64 -1.19
CA LEU A 127 15.95 1.68 -0.18
C LEU A 127 16.82 2.89 -0.53
N PHE A 128 16.25 4.09 -0.42
CA PHE A 128 16.95 5.36 -0.64
C PHE A 128 16.59 6.35 0.48
N GLY A 129 17.16 7.57 0.47
CA GLY A 129 16.83 8.60 1.46
C GLY A 129 17.07 8.12 2.89
N LEU A 130 16.28 8.59 3.84
CA LEU A 130 16.43 8.22 5.25
C LEU A 130 15.97 6.76 5.48
N VAL A 131 16.92 5.90 5.85
CA VAL A 131 16.68 4.50 6.21
C VAL A 131 17.01 4.30 7.67
N GLN A 132 16.13 3.60 8.38
CA GLN A 132 16.30 3.27 9.79
C GLN A 132 16.13 1.77 10.02
N LYS A 133 16.88 1.22 10.98
CA LYS A 133 16.72 -0.15 11.49
C LYS A 133 16.77 -0.12 13.00
N TRP A 134 16.01 -1.01 13.62
CA TRP A 134 15.94 -1.16 15.06
C TRP A 134 16.22 -2.60 15.47
N TYR A 135 16.77 -2.76 16.66
CA TYR A 135 16.79 -4.06 17.33
C TYR A 135 15.38 -4.50 17.70
N GLU A 136 15.25 -5.76 18.11
CA GLU A 136 13.96 -6.31 18.52
C GLU A 136 13.36 -5.61 19.74
N ASP A 137 14.18 -5.04 20.64
CA ASP A 137 13.69 -4.24 21.78
C ASP A 137 13.25 -2.80 21.40
N GLY A 138 13.41 -2.42 20.13
CA GLY A 138 12.99 -1.12 19.61
C GLY A 138 14.07 -0.05 19.73
N ALA A 139 15.25 -0.37 20.26
CA ALA A 139 16.38 0.54 20.23
C ALA A 139 16.89 0.74 18.80
N LEU A 140 17.28 1.97 18.47
CA LEU A 140 17.83 2.30 17.14
C LEU A 140 19.17 1.59 16.94
N ARG A 141 19.25 0.76 15.89
CA ARG A 141 20.48 0.10 15.44
C ARG A 141 21.19 0.99 14.42
N PHE A 142 20.46 1.37 13.38
CA PHE A 142 21.01 2.02 12.20
C PHE A 142 20.13 3.18 11.77
N ARG A 143 20.77 4.27 11.35
CA ARG A 143 20.14 5.39 10.67
C ARG A 143 21.14 5.99 9.71
N ALA A 144 20.83 6.00 8.42
CA ALA A 144 21.61 6.75 7.44
C ALA A 144 20.70 7.30 6.36
N THR A 145 21.12 8.39 5.73
CA THR A 145 20.48 8.91 4.52
C THR A 145 21.28 8.48 3.31
N TYR A 146 20.61 7.92 2.31
CA TYR A 146 21.19 7.54 1.03
C TYR A 146 20.88 8.61 -0.03
N ASP A 147 21.90 9.01 -0.78
CA ASP A 147 21.75 9.89 -1.93
C ASP A 147 21.21 9.16 -3.18
N GLU A 148 21.21 9.85 -4.32
CA GLU A 148 20.71 9.32 -5.60
C GLU A 148 21.56 8.17 -6.16
N ASN A 149 22.81 8.06 -5.72
CA ASN A 149 23.75 6.99 -6.09
C ASN A 149 23.78 5.87 -5.04
N PHE A 150 22.85 5.88 -4.08
CA PHE A 150 22.77 4.92 -2.98
C PHE A 150 24.02 4.91 -2.09
N GLN A 151 24.67 6.07 -1.93
CA GLN A 151 25.79 6.27 -1.02
C GLN A 151 25.31 7.01 0.23
N TRP A 152 25.97 6.79 1.37
CA TRP A 152 25.66 7.54 2.59
C TRP A 152 25.95 9.03 2.39
N HIS A 153 25.01 9.88 2.80
CA HIS A 153 25.10 11.32 2.69
C HIS A 153 24.44 11.98 3.91
N GLY A 154 25.12 12.93 4.53
CA GLY A 154 24.78 13.48 5.84
C GLY A 154 25.10 12.50 6.97
N HIS A 155 24.38 12.67 8.08
CA HIS A 155 24.67 11.95 9.31
C HIS A 155 24.27 10.47 9.24
N ALA A 156 25.22 9.59 9.52
CA ALA A 156 25.03 8.16 9.67
C ALA A 156 25.34 7.71 11.10
N TYR A 157 24.48 6.83 11.61
CA TYR A 157 24.56 6.22 12.92
C TYR A 157 24.40 4.71 12.78
N ASP A 158 25.24 3.94 13.45
CA ASP A 158 25.26 2.50 13.34
C ASP A 158 25.83 1.83 14.60
N ARG A 159 25.14 0.83 15.15
CA ARG A 159 25.61 -0.01 16.27
C ARG A 159 25.53 -1.50 16.00
N ASP A 160 26.59 -2.27 16.22
CA ASP A 160 26.61 -3.72 15.95
C ASP A 160 25.62 -4.54 16.81
N ASP A 161 25.57 -5.85 16.63
CA ASP A 161 24.61 -6.70 17.36
C ASP A 161 24.88 -6.74 18.88
N ASP A 162 26.14 -6.48 19.28
CA ASP A 162 26.58 -6.33 20.68
C ASP A 162 26.37 -4.91 21.23
N ARG A 163 25.77 -4.01 20.43
CA ARG A 163 25.49 -2.59 20.72
C ARG A 163 26.71 -1.68 20.80
N ASN A 164 27.85 -2.11 20.30
CA ASN A 164 29.01 -1.23 20.15
C ASN A 164 28.75 -0.20 19.06
N LEU A 165 29.16 1.05 19.30
CA LEU A 165 29.03 2.12 18.32
C LEU A 165 30.03 1.91 17.19
N MET A 166 29.52 1.66 15.99
CA MET A 166 30.32 1.50 14.78
C MET A 166 30.45 2.84 14.06
N TRP A 167 29.33 3.54 13.86
CA TRP A 167 29.32 4.83 13.19
C TRP A 167 28.50 5.85 13.97
N ASN A 168 29.02 7.05 14.06
CA ASN A 168 28.27 8.26 14.42
C ASN A 168 28.98 9.43 13.73
N ALA A 169 28.76 9.55 12.43
CA ALA A 169 29.64 10.30 11.54
C ALA A 169 28.88 10.96 10.39
N GLU A 170 29.46 12.03 9.88
CA GLU A 170 29.01 12.75 8.70
C GLU A 170 29.66 12.16 7.44
N PHE A 171 28.85 11.99 6.40
CA PHE A 171 29.28 11.51 5.10
C PHE A 171 28.86 12.48 3.99
N ASN A 172 29.63 12.53 2.92
CA ASN A 172 29.25 13.21 1.69
C ASN A 172 29.48 12.28 0.49
N HIS A 173 28.41 11.77 -0.09
CA HIS A 173 28.46 10.88 -1.26
C HIS A 173 29.38 9.66 -1.02
N GLY A 174 29.18 9.01 0.13
CA GLY A 174 29.94 7.84 0.58
C GLY A 174 31.34 8.15 1.12
N LYS A 175 31.79 9.42 1.08
CA LYS A 175 33.06 9.83 1.68
C LYS A 175 32.85 10.21 3.14
N TYR A 176 33.62 9.61 4.02
CA TYR A 176 33.67 10.01 5.43
C TYR A 176 34.18 11.46 5.55
N ILE A 177 33.51 12.28 6.37
CA ILE A 177 33.88 13.67 6.63
C ILE A 177 34.42 13.82 8.06
N SER A 178 33.63 13.41 9.06
CA SER A 178 33.97 13.57 10.47
C SER A 178 33.10 12.67 11.36
N GLY A 179 33.52 12.46 12.60
CA GLY A 179 32.75 11.75 13.63
C GLY A 179 33.38 10.45 14.11
N HIS A 180 32.59 9.61 14.76
CA HIS A 180 33.03 8.30 15.26
C HIS A 180 32.96 7.25 14.16
N HIS A 181 34.00 6.44 14.06
CA HIS A 181 34.11 5.31 13.14
C HIS A 181 34.77 4.10 13.83
N PRO A 182 34.72 2.91 13.23
CA PRO A 182 35.39 1.72 13.77
C PRO A 182 36.91 1.90 13.82
N ALA A 183 37.58 1.26 14.77
CA ALA A 183 39.03 1.46 15.00
C ALA A 183 39.92 1.00 13.83
N ASP A 184 39.46 0.03 13.06
CA ASP A 184 40.12 -0.52 11.86
C ASP A 184 39.81 0.28 10.58
N PHE A 185 38.95 1.29 10.65
CA PHE A 185 38.64 2.14 9.51
C PHE A 185 39.79 3.10 9.21
N VAL A 186 40.38 2.95 8.02
CA VAL A 186 41.36 3.88 7.46
C VAL A 186 40.69 4.68 6.34
N PRO A 187 40.41 5.99 6.54
CA PRO A 187 39.86 6.83 5.48
C PRO A 187 40.80 6.82 4.27
N LYS A 188 40.25 6.64 3.07
CA LYS A 188 41.04 6.86 1.85
C LYS A 188 41.37 8.35 1.72
N PRO A 189 42.59 8.71 1.29
CA PRO A 189 42.97 10.10 1.06
C PRO A 189 42.12 10.78 -0.02
#